data_AF-A0AAW0EVF5-F1
#
_entry.id   AF-A0AAW0EVF5-F1
#
_cell.length_a   1.000
_cell.length_b   1.000
_cell.length_c   1.000
_cell.angle_alpha   90.00
_cell.angle_beta   90.00
_cell.angle_gamma   90.00
#
_symmetry.space_group_name_H-M   'P 1'
#
loop_
_entity.id
_entity.type
_entity.pdbx_description
1 polymer ?
#
loop_
_entity_poly.entity_id
_entity_poly.type
_entity_poly.pdbx_seq_one_letter_code
_entity_poly.pdbx_strand_id
1 'polypeptide(L)'
;MVTTVNVEIPRDRITKENYLDDVYLLNQFDGVNDNPPEDGLPLRKWILREVHDALAKDPRKSEIVVKLKADKSARTEFAVTIVGEYVPNYLQQK
;
A
#
# COMPACT_ATOMS: atom_id res chain seq x y z
N MET A 1 -12.44 -3.95 -19.32
CA MET A 1 -11.31 -4.69 -18.72
C MET A 1 -10.92 -3.96 -17.43
N VAL A 2 -10.47 -4.68 -16.40
CA VAL A 2 -9.95 -4.08 -15.16
C VAL A 2 -8.45 -3.87 -15.38
N THR A 3 -7.95 -2.67 -15.12
CA THR A 3 -6.52 -2.39 -15.13
C THR A 3 -5.98 -2.63 -13.73
N THR A 4 -5.27 -3.73 -13.54
CA THR A 4 -4.64 -4.04 -12.27
C THR A 4 -3.20 -3.53 -12.28
N VAL A 5 -2.88 -2.64 -11.35
CA VAL A 5 -1.51 -2.17 -11.12
C VAL A 5 -0.91 -3.02 -10.01
N ASN A 6 0.12 -3.81 -10.34
CA ASN A 6 0.83 -4.62 -9.37
C ASN A 6 1.96 -3.79 -8.77
N VAL A 7 2.01 -3.72 -7.44
CA VAL A 7 3.02 -2.95 -6.70
C VAL A 7 3.62 -3.83 -5.63
N GLU A 8 4.93 -3.88 -5.55
CA GLU A 8 5.63 -4.63 -4.51
C GLU A 8 6.17 -3.66 -3.46
N ILE A 9 5.76 -3.83 -2.21
CA ILE A 9 6.26 -3.01 -1.12
C ILE A 9 6.90 -3.85 0.00
N PRO A 10 8.05 -3.43 0.54
CA PRO A 10 8.69 -4.13 1.64
C PRO A 10 7.96 -3.94 2.95
N ARG A 11 7.73 -5.07 3.65
CA ARG A 11 7.02 -5.13 4.94
C ARG A 11 7.66 -4.24 6.00
N ASP A 12 8.99 -4.29 6.11
CA ASP A 12 9.72 -3.55 7.14
C ASP A 12 9.55 -2.03 7.02
N ARG A 13 9.27 -1.53 5.81
CA ARG A 13 9.08 -0.09 5.57
C ARG A 13 7.65 0.34 5.75
N ILE A 14 6.69 -0.43 5.23
CA ILE A 14 5.28 -0.07 5.33
C ILE A 14 4.81 -0.03 6.78
N THR A 15 5.38 -0.84 7.68
CA THR A 15 5.03 -0.85 9.11
C THR A 15 5.72 0.21 9.95
N LYS A 16 6.59 1.07 9.38
CA LYS A 16 7.25 2.16 10.13
C LYS A 16 6.34 3.36 10.25
N GLU A 17 6.51 4.18 11.28
CA GLU A 17 5.68 5.38 11.50
C GLU A 17 5.73 6.40 10.36
N ASN A 18 6.87 6.54 9.69
CA ASN A 18 7.08 7.50 8.59
C ASN A 18 6.84 6.89 7.19
N TYR A 19 6.10 5.79 7.07
CA TYR A 19 5.90 5.09 5.79
C TYR A 19 5.28 5.95 4.69
N LEU A 20 4.46 6.95 5.05
CA LEU A 20 3.79 7.85 4.10
C LEU A 20 4.75 8.80 3.35
N ASP A 21 5.93 9.03 3.91
CA ASP A 21 6.97 9.89 3.35
C ASP A 21 8.20 9.09 2.90
N ASP A 22 8.15 7.75 2.97
CA ASP A 22 9.22 6.90 2.47
C ASP A 22 9.26 6.97 0.94
N VAL A 23 10.30 7.64 0.44
CA VAL A 23 10.53 7.86 -0.99
C VAL A 23 10.60 6.53 -1.76
N TYR A 24 11.16 5.48 -1.16
CA TYR A 24 11.21 4.17 -1.81
C TYR A 24 9.81 3.61 -2.02
N LEU A 25 8.95 3.68 -1.00
CA LEU A 25 7.56 3.23 -1.08
C LEU A 25 6.78 4.03 -2.13
N LEU A 26 6.92 5.36 -2.13
CA LEU A 26 6.26 6.23 -3.11
C LEU A 26 6.72 5.96 -4.55
N ASN A 27 7.99 5.60 -4.74
CA ASN A 27 8.55 5.27 -6.05
C ASN A 27 8.11 3.89 -6.56
N GLN A 28 7.60 2.99 -5.71
CA GLN A 28 7.01 1.73 -6.19
C GLN A 28 5.71 1.96 -6.98
N PHE A 29 5.07 3.11 -6.77
CA PHE A 29 3.91 3.56 -7.52
C PHE A 29 4.32 4.46 -8.70
N ASP A 30 5.48 4.22 -9.31
CA ASP A 30 5.90 4.96 -10.50
C ASP A 30 4.85 4.83 -11.61
N GLY A 31 4.50 5.95 -12.24
CA GLY A 31 3.40 6.02 -13.21
C GLY A 31 1.99 6.19 -12.63
N VAL A 32 1.81 6.14 -11.30
CA VAL A 32 0.54 6.52 -10.65
C VAL A 32 0.48 8.04 -10.50
N ASN A 33 -0.52 8.66 -11.12
CA ASN A 33 -0.76 10.09 -10.99
C ASN A 33 -1.43 10.38 -9.64
N ASP A 34 -0.90 11.36 -8.89
CA ASP A 34 -1.48 11.78 -7.61
C ASP A 34 -2.79 12.57 -7.77
N ASN A 35 -3.17 12.89 -9.01
CA ASN A 35 -4.41 13.57 -9.35
C ASN A 35 -5.36 12.62 -10.11
N PRO A 36 -6.63 12.49 -9.67
CA PRO A 36 -7.24 13.19 -8.54
C PRO A 36 -6.79 12.64 -7.18
N PRO A 37 -6.69 13.49 -6.14
CA PRO A 37 -6.46 13.03 -4.78
C PRO A 37 -7.67 12.26 -4.22
N GLU A 38 -7.41 11.32 -3.32
CA GLU A 38 -8.39 10.48 -2.64
C GLU A 38 -8.38 10.79 -1.14
N ASP A 39 -9.56 11.03 -0.55
CA ASP A 39 -9.70 11.46 0.86
C ASP A 39 -8.79 12.67 1.24
N GLY A 40 -8.52 13.57 0.30
CA GLY A 40 -7.65 14.74 0.53
C GLY A 40 -6.13 14.42 0.55
N LEU A 41 -5.74 13.19 0.21
CA LEU A 41 -4.34 12.78 0.09
C LEU A 41 -3.96 12.53 -1.38
N PRO A 42 -2.68 12.73 -1.75
CA PRO A 42 -2.13 12.22 -3.01
C PRO A 42 -2.43 10.73 -3.14
N LEU A 43 -2.83 10.28 -4.33
CA LEU A 43 -3.29 8.91 -4.54
C LEU A 43 -2.30 7.86 -4.02
N ARG A 44 -1.00 8.05 -4.25
CA ARG A 44 0.04 7.12 -3.77
C ARG A 44 0.09 7.00 -2.24
N LYS A 45 -0.02 8.14 -1.55
CA LYS A 45 -0.06 8.18 -0.08
C LYS A 45 -1.34 7.57 0.46
N TRP A 46 -2.46 7.80 -0.22
CA TRP A 46 -3.74 7.19 0.14
C TRP A 46 -3.68 5.66 0.03
N ILE A 47 -3.14 5.12 -1.08
CA ILE A 47 -2.97 3.67 -1.25
C ILE A 47 -2.09 3.09 -0.13
N LEU A 48 -0.96 3.73 0.17
CA LEU A 48 -0.08 3.32 1.28
C LEU A 48 -0.81 3.26 2.61
N ARG A 49 -1.66 4.26 2.91
CA ARG A 49 -2.48 4.28 4.12
C ARG A 49 -3.43 3.09 4.20
N GLU A 50 -4.16 2.82 3.11
CA GLU A 50 -5.11 1.69 3.09
C GLU A 50 -4.39 0.34 3.25
N VAL A 51 -3.19 0.20 2.67
CA VAL A 51 -2.35 -1.00 2.83
C VAL A 51 -1.83 -1.14 4.26
N HIS A 52 -1.33 -0.05 4.85
CA HIS A 52 -0.88 -0.04 6.24
C HIS A 52 -2.04 -0.40 7.20
N ASP A 53 -3.22 0.19 7.02
CA ASP A 53 -4.39 -0.08 7.86
C ASP A 53 -4.88 -1.53 7.71
N ALA A 54 -4.81 -2.10 6.50
CA ALA A 54 -5.12 -3.49 6.26
C ALA A 54 -4.09 -4.43 6.92
N LEU A 55 -2.81 -4.07 6.89
CA LEU A 55 -1.74 -4.77 7.62
C LEU A 55 -1.88 -4.65 9.14
N ALA A 56 -2.30 -3.50 9.65
CA ALA A 56 -2.52 -3.32 11.08
C ALA A 56 -3.66 -4.22 11.61
N LYS A 57 -4.67 -4.48 10.77
CA LYS A 57 -5.78 -5.41 11.07
C LYS A 57 -5.36 -6.88 10.94
N ASP A 58 -4.61 -7.20 9.89
CA ASP A 58 -4.11 -8.55 9.62
C ASP A 58 -2.65 -8.50 9.12
N PRO A 59 -1.69 -8.61 10.04
CA PRO A 59 -0.29 -8.40 9.70
C PRO A 59 0.31 -9.56 8.89
N ARG A 60 -0.41 -10.68 8.74
CA ARG A 60 0.03 -11.85 7.98
C ARG A 60 -0.26 -11.73 6.48
N LYS A 61 -1.05 -10.74 6.06
CA LYS A 61 -1.37 -10.54 4.64
C LYS A 61 -0.11 -10.33 3.82
N SER A 62 0.01 -11.12 2.75
CA SER A 62 1.05 -10.99 1.73
C SER A 62 0.58 -10.20 0.52
N GLU A 63 -0.73 -10.00 0.35
CA GLU A 63 -1.31 -9.28 -0.76
C GLU A 63 -2.54 -8.50 -0.29
N ILE A 64 -2.63 -7.24 -0.71
CA ILE A 64 -3.75 -6.34 -0.41
C ILE A 64 -4.20 -5.67 -1.70
N VAL A 65 -5.47 -5.85 -2.05
CA VAL A 65 -6.09 -5.17 -3.19
C VAL A 65 -6.78 -3.91 -2.72
N VAL A 66 -6.35 -2.76 -3.23
CA VAL A 66 -6.93 -1.44 -2.97
C VAL A 66 -7.74 -0.99 -4.19
N LYS A 67 -8.98 -0.58 -3.96
CA LYS A 67 -9.89 -0.07 -5.00
C LYS A 67 -10.16 1.40 -4.78
N LEU A 68 -10.08 2.20 -5.84
CA LEU A 68 -10.39 3.64 -5.79
C LEU A 68 -11.83 3.87 -5.32
N LYS A 69 -12.05 4.89 -4.48
CA LYS A 69 -13.38 5.24 -3.96
C LYS A 69 -14.07 6.27 -4.84
N ALA A 70 -13.32 7.26 -5.34
CA ALA A 70 -13.81 8.40 -6.11
C ALA A 70 -14.23 8.00 -7.53
N ASP A 71 -13.51 7.06 -8.15
CA ASP A 71 -13.77 6.67 -9.53
C ASP A 71 -14.40 5.28 -9.62
N LYS A 72 -15.73 5.22 -9.44
CA LYS A 72 -16.53 4.00 -9.57
C LYS A 72 -16.62 3.49 -11.03
N SER A 73 -16.18 4.28 -12.01
CA SER A 73 -16.14 3.90 -13.43
C SER A 73 -14.77 3.40 -13.85
N ALA A 74 -13.70 3.91 -13.23
CA ALA A 74 -12.35 3.38 -13.39
C ALA A 74 -12.30 1.99 -12.78
N ARG A 75 -12.21 1.00 -13.67
CA ARG A 75 -11.93 -0.38 -13.29
C ARG A 75 -10.45 -0.53 -12.95
N THR A 76 -9.90 0.34 -12.11
CA THR A 76 -8.49 0.33 -11.74
C THR A 76 -8.35 -0.20 -10.32
N GLU A 77 -7.61 -1.29 -10.18
CA GLU A 77 -7.34 -1.93 -8.89
C GLU A 77 -5.83 -1.93 -8.66
N PHE A 78 -5.41 -1.69 -7.42
CA PHE A 78 -4.00 -1.75 -7.03
C PHE A 78 -3.80 -3.04 -6.24
N ALA A 79 -3.14 -4.01 -6.85
CA ALA A 79 -2.74 -5.24 -6.18
C ALA A 79 -1.36 -5.00 -5.55
N VAL A 80 -1.33 -4.81 -4.24
CA VAL A 80 -0.11 -4.52 -3.49
C VAL A 80 0.40 -5.79 -2.83
N THR A 81 1.51 -6.32 -3.33
CA THR A 81 2.20 -7.46 -2.77
C THR A 81 3.19 -6.99 -1.71
N ILE A 82 3.10 -7.57 -0.52
CA ILE A 82 3.97 -7.25 0.61
C ILE A 82 5.11 -8.25 0.63
N VAL A 83 6.31 -7.77 0.34
CA VAL A 83 7.54 -8.56 0.30
C VAL A 83 8.28 -8.49 1.63
N GLY A 84 8.79 -9.62 2.10
CA GLY A 84 9.51 -9.74 3.37
C GLY A 84 8.78 -10.59 4.41
N GLU A 85 9.55 -11.22 5.29
CA GLU A 85 9.02 -12.15 6.29
C GLU A 85 8.16 -11.44 7.34
N TYR A 86 7.03 -12.05 7.69
CA TYR A 86 6.30 -11.66 8.88
C TYR A 86 7.04 -12.22 10.10
N VAL A 87 7.77 -11.36 10.81
CA VAL A 87 8.39 -11.72 12.09
C VAL A 87 7.48 -11.21 13.20
N PRO A 88 6.69 -12.08 13.87
CA PRO A 88 5.84 -11.67 14.97
C PRO A 88 6.66 -11.04 16.11
N ASN A 89 6.09 -10.03 16.77
CA ASN A 89 6.77 -9.25 17.82
C ASN A 89 7.42 -10.09 18.93
N TYR A 90 6.87 -11.26 19.25
CA TYR A 90 7.44 -12.16 20.27
C TYR A 90 8.73 -12.88 19.83
N LEU A 91 9.08 -12.86 18.54
CA LEU A 91 10.34 -13.39 18.02
C LEU A 91 11.42 -12.31 17.79
N GLN A 92 11.05 -11.03 17.86
CA GLN A 92 12.01 -9.91 17.69
C GLN A 92 12.80 -9.58 18.97
N GLN A 93 12.44 -10.18 20.11
CA GLN A 93 13.21 -10.05 21.35
C GLN A 93 14.28 -11.15 21.44
N LYS A 94 15.46 -10.91 20.88
CA LYS A 94 16.70 -11.61 21.23
C LYS A 94 17.88 -10.66 21.23
#